data_AF-A0A8I0T9E2-F1
#
_entry.id   AF-A0A8I0T9E2-F1
#
_cell.length_a   1.000
_cell.length_b   1.000
_cell.length_c   1.000
_cell.angle_alpha   90.00
_cell.angle_beta   90.00
_cell.angle_gamma   90.00
#
_symmetry.space_group_name_H-M   'P 1'
#
loop_
_entity.id
_entity.type
_entity.pdbx_description
1 polymer ?
#
loop_
_entity_poly.entity_id
_entity_poly.type
_entity_poly.pdbx_seq_one_letter_code
_entity_poly.pdbx_strand_id
1 'polypeptide(L)'
;MQILKALFWPMAVAIPLAACGRLEQPPRPLPPAPYAYLSLTACRNYPRNITECQLEYGTSFGRHRLGPVQQVSRGLAPNLDGSRYQVSSCWPVSRIQRELPNFTCRIYQGQSGADAGSVLVKGGTAVRLAQILGDRDQIEYRWKPDRWSRLKD
;
A
#
# COMPACT_ATOMS: atom_id res chain seq x y z
N MET A 1 30.28 -64.93 47.93
CA MET A 1 29.84 -64.61 46.56
C MET A 1 29.31 -63.18 46.57
N GLN A 2 29.97 -62.30 45.83
CA GLN A 2 29.63 -60.89 45.67
C GLN A 2 28.43 -60.75 44.71
N ILE A 3 27.49 -59.86 45.01
CA ILE A 3 26.53 -59.36 44.02
C ILE A 3 26.44 -57.84 44.21
N LEU A 4 27.17 -57.12 43.35
CA LEU A 4 27.05 -55.68 43.13
C LEU A 4 25.63 -55.39 42.63
N LYS A 5 24.88 -54.55 43.35
CA LYS A 5 23.66 -53.92 42.82
C LYS A 5 23.98 -52.46 42.50
N ALA A 6 24.30 -52.20 41.24
CA ALA A 6 24.37 -50.85 40.70
C ALA A 6 22.97 -50.25 40.69
N LEU A 7 22.70 -49.30 41.59
CA LEU A 7 21.52 -48.46 41.55
C LEU A 7 21.83 -47.23 40.71
N PHE A 8 21.47 -47.30 39.44
CA PHE A 8 21.24 -46.13 38.59
C PHE A 8 19.96 -45.42 39.07
N TRP A 9 20.04 -44.13 39.39
CA TRP A 9 18.86 -43.26 39.51
C TRP A 9 19.17 -41.89 38.88
N PRO A 10 18.20 -41.26 38.19
CA PRO A 10 18.47 -40.48 36.99
C PRO A 10 18.71 -39.00 37.26
N MET A 11 19.55 -38.41 36.41
CA MET A 11 19.61 -36.97 36.17
C MET A 11 18.22 -36.48 35.71
N ALA A 12 17.57 -35.66 36.52
CA ALA A 12 16.41 -34.89 36.10
C ALA A 12 16.85 -33.84 35.07
N VAL A 13 16.63 -34.12 33.79
CA VAL A 13 16.81 -33.12 32.73
C VAL A 13 15.60 -32.21 32.76
N ALA A 14 15.76 -31.01 33.32
CA ALA A 14 14.76 -29.96 33.19
C ALA A 14 14.65 -29.57 31.71
N ILE A 15 13.51 -29.87 31.09
CA ILE A 15 13.20 -29.42 29.73
C ILE A 15 12.85 -27.94 29.83
N PRO A 16 13.64 -27.01 29.26
CA PRO A 16 13.23 -25.63 29.22
C PRO A 16 12.00 -25.53 28.32
N LEU A 17 10.86 -25.18 28.92
CA LEU A 17 9.66 -24.78 28.19
C LEU A 17 10.00 -23.50 27.44
N ALA A 18 10.44 -23.63 26.19
CA ALA A 18 10.62 -22.50 25.29
C ALA A 18 9.26 -21.81 25.14
N ALA A 19 9.15 -20.59 25.65
CA ALA A 19 7.98 -19.76 25.46
C ALA A 19 7.78 -19.55 23.95
N CYS A 20 6.65 -20.01 23.41
CA CYS A 20 6.14 -19.56 22.11
C CYS A 20 5.64 -18.12 22.26
N GLY A 21 6.54 -17.18 22.54
CA GLY A 21 6.29 -15.78 22.32
C GLY A 21 6.18 -15.58 20.81
N ARG A 22 4.98 -15.25 20.32
CA ARG A 22 4.84 -14.66 18.99
C ARG A 22 5.83 -13.49 18.96
N LEU A 23 6.90 -13.61 18.17
CA LEU A 23 7.67 -12.44 17.76
C LEU A 23 6.65 -11.53 17.08
N GLU A 24 6.20 -10.49 17.79
CA GLU A 24 5.57 -9.36 17.13
C GLU A 24 6.61 -8.87 16.14
N GLN A 25 6.33 -9.08 14.86
CA GLN A 25 7.19 -8.62 13.78
C GLN A 25 7.40 -7.11 14.02
N PRO A 26 8.66 -6.63 14.08
CA PRO A 26 8.89 -5.22 14.34
C PRO A 26 8.09 -4.39 13.32
N PRO A 27 7.36 -3.35 13.78
CA PRO A 27 6.56 -2.54 12.89
C PRO A 27 7.44 -2.01 11.77
N ARG A 28 7.03 -2.25 10.53
CA ARG A 28 7.80 -1.85 9.36
C ARG A 28 8.04 -0.34 9.41
N PRO A 29 9.26 0.15 9.12
CA PRO A 29 9.49 1.58 9.01
C PRO A 29 8.55 2.18 7.97
N LEU A 30 7.92 3.29 8.34
CA LEU A 30 7.04 4.04 7.44
C LEU A 30 7.84 4.46 6.18
N PRO A 31 7.21 4.45 5.00
CA PRO A 31 7.86 4.97 3.81
C PRO A 31 8.17 6.46 3.99
N PRO A 32 9.19 7.01 3.32
CA PRO A 32 9.53 8.42 3.43
C PRO A 32 8.37 9.29 2.94
N ALA A 33 8.32 10.54 3.40
CA ALA A 33 7.42 11.53 2.83
C ALA A 33 7.71 11.71 1.32
N PRO A 34 6.68 11.95 0.48
CA PRO A 34 5.27 12.12 0.83
C PRO A 34 4.48 10.80 0.94
N TYR A 35 5.09 9.65 0.66
CA TYR A 35 4.40 8.35 0.61
C TYR A 35 3.88 7.87 1.96
N ALA A 36 4.53 8.26 3.06
CA ALA A 36 4.05 8.02 4.43
C ALA A 36 2.56 8.38 4.63
N TYR A 37 2.12 9.41 3.92
CA TYR A 37 0.81 10.03 4.04
C TYR A 37 -0.18 9.53 2.97
N LEU A 38 0.27 8.70 2.02
CA LEU A 38 -0.56 8.16 0.95
C LEU A 38 -1.13 6.79 1.33
N SER A 39 -2.45 6.65 1.16
CA SER A 39 -3.13 5.38 1.39
C SER A 39 -4.27 5.14 0.41
N LEU A 40 -4.54 3.87 0.12
CA LEU A 40 -5.77 3.44 -0.54
C LEU A 40 -6.75 2.98 0.52
N THR A 41 -7.94 3.55 0.47
CA THR A 41 -9.03 3.29 1.41
C THR A 41 -10.33 3.05 0.66
N ALA A 42 -11.41 2.72 1.39
CA ALA A 42 -12.76 2.57 0.84
C ALA A 42 -12.83 1.69 -0.42
N CYS A 43 -12.07 0.60 -0.46
CA CYS A 43 -12.01 -0.30 -1.61
C CYS A 43 -13.33 -1.05 -1.82
N ARG A 44 -13.83 -1.03 -3.05
CA ARG A 44 -15.03 -1.74 -3.50
C ARG A 44 -14.66 -2.73 -4.59
N ASN A 45 -15.19 -3.93 -4.47
CA ASN A 45 -15.04 -4.96 -5.49
C ASN A 45 -16.26 -4.98 -6.39
N TYR A 46 -16.00 -4.96 -7.68
CA TYR A 46 -16.99 -5.06 -8.73
C TYR A 46 -16.86 -6.41 -9.44
N PRO A 47 -17.91 -6.85 -10.18
CA PRO A 47 -17.81 -8.01 -11.05
C PRO A 47 -16.62 -7.89 -12.02
N ARG A 48 -16.12 -9.03 -12.52
CA ARG A 48 -14.95 -9.12 -13.41
C ARG A 48 -13.60 -8.77 -12.75
N ASN A 49 -13.45 -9.01 -11.45
CA ASN A 49 -12.19 -8.82 -10.71
C ASN A 49 -11.66 -7.37 -10.77
N ILE A 50 -12.57 -6.41 -10.81
CA ILE A 50 -12.25 -4.98 -10.77
C ILE A 50 -12.35 -4.54 -9.32
N THR A 51 -11.26 -4.03 -8.77
CA THR A 51 -11.28 -3.35 -7.47
C THR A 51 -11.04 -1.87 -7.67
N GLU A 52 -11.93 -1.05 -7.10
CA GLU A 52 -11.76 0.41 -7.05
C GLU A 52 -11.51 0.85 -5.62
N CYS A 53 -10.45 1.61 -5.38
CA CYS A 53 -10.15 2.19 -4.09
C CYS A 53 -10.08 3.71 -4.20
N GLN A 54 -10.31 4.39 -3.08
CA GLN A 54 -10.09 5.82 -2.94
C GLN A 54 -8.64 6.09 -2.52
N LEU A 55 -7.88 6.82 -3.35
CA LEU A 55 -6.55 7.32 -2.98
C LEU A 55 -6.72 8.59 -2.13
N GLU A 56 -6.06 8.60 -0.97
CA GLU A 56 -6.08 9.70 -0.01
C GLU A 56 -4.66 10.11 0.40
N TYR A 57 -4.49 11.40 0.64
CA TYR A 57 -3.30 12.00 1.26
C TYR A 57 -3.65 12.55 2.64
N GLY A 58 -3.11 11.96 3.70
CA GLY A 58 -3.46 12.25 5.08
C GLY A 58 -2.26 12.58 5.95
N THR A 59 -2.26 13.78 6.54
CA THR A 59 -1.28 14.22 7.54
C THR A 59 -1.98 14.42 8.89
N SER A 60 -1.23 14.85 9.92
CA SER A 60 -1.79 15.28 11.20
C SER A 60 -2.79 16.44 11.07
N PHE A 61 -2.72 17.22 9.99
CA PHE A 61 -3.55 18.40 9.78
C PHE A 61 -4.85 18.12 9.01
N GLY A 62 -5.02 16.92 8.46
CA GLY A 62 -6.22 16.55 7.72
C GLY A 62 -5.98 15.51 6.64
N ARG A 63 -7.08 15.07 6.03
CA ARG A 63 -7.09 14.08 4.93
C ARG A 63 -7.73 14.67 3.69
N HIS A 64 -7.09 14.44 2.55
CA HIS A 64 -7.52 14.92 1.24
C HIS A 64 -7.75 13.75 0.30
N ARG A 65 -8.94 13.69 -0.30
CA ARG A 65 -9.29 12.70 -1.31
C ARG A 65 -8.68 13.09 -2.65
N LEU A 66 -7.72 12.29 -3.14
CA LEU A 66 -7.12 12.52 -4.45
C LEU A 66 -8.05 12.05 -5.56
N GLY A 67 -8.64 10.86 -5.41
CA GLY A 67 -9.63 10.33 -6.35
C GLY A 67 -9.65 8.79 -6.38
N PRO A 68 -10.52 8.20 -7.20
CA PRO A 68 -10.59 6.76 -7.37
C PRO A 68 -9.37 6.22 -8.14
N VAL A 69 -9.01 4.97 -7.84
CA VAL A 69 -7.97 4.19 -8.49
C VAL A 69 -8.51 2.78 -8.72
N GLN A 70 -8.46 2.31 -9.96
CA GLN A 70 -8.94 0.98 -10.34
C GLN A 70 -7.76 0.05 -10.63
N GLN A 71 -7.87 -1.19 -10.15
CA GLN A 71 -6.93 -2.26 -10.46
C GLN A 71 -7.65 -3.42 -11.15
N VAL A 72 -7.09 -3.87 -12.27
CA VAL A 72 -7.64 -4.92 -13.15
C VAL A 72 -6.54 -5.92 -13.45
N SER A 73 -6.19 -6.83 -12.52
CA SER A 73 -5.28 -7.98 -12.83
C SER A 73 -4.88 -8.85 -11.63
N ARG A 74 -4.93 -8.33 -10.41
CA ARG A 74 -4.88 -9.12 -9.18
C ARG A 74 -5.93 -8.55 -8.27
N GLY A 75 -6.88 -9.38 -7.84
CA GLY A 75 -7.80 -8.95 -6.80
C GLY A 75 -6.95 -8.46 -5.63
N LEU A 76 -6.99 -7.16 -5.37
CA LEU A 76 -6.67 -6.66 -4.04
C LEU A 76 -7.54 -7.50 -3.13
N ALA A 77 -6.90 -8.27 -2.23
CA ALA A 77 -7.60 -9.25 -1.42
C ALA A 77 -8.90 -8.61 -0.89
N PRO A 78 -10.08 -9.20 -1.17
CA PRO A 78 -11.34 -8.58 -0.81
C PRO A 78 -11.33 -8.33 0.69
N ASN A 79 -11.26 -7.05 1.05
CA ASN A 79 -11.16 -6.65 2.45
C ASN A 79 -12.51 -6.88 3.11
N LEU A 80 -12.63 -8.01 3.79
CA LEU A 80 -13.69 -8.27 4.77
C LEU A 80 -13.49 -7.40 6.04
N ASP A 81 -12.26 -6.92 6.29
CA ASP A 81 -11.88 -6.27 7.56
C ASP A 81 -11.60 -4.74 7.48
N GLY A 82 -11.87 -4.08 6.36
CA GLY A 82 -11.66 -2.63 6.24
C GLY A 82 -10.18 -2.19 6.21
N SER A 83 -9.26 -3.11 5.92
CA SER A 83 -7.82 -2.86 5.83
C SER A 83 -7.49 -1.76 4.82
N ARG A 84 -6.60 -0.83 5.21
CA ARG A 84 -6.06 0.21 4.33
C ARG A 84 -4.80 -0.30 3.64
N TYR A 85 -4.59 0.04 2.38
CA TYR A 85 -3.28 -0.18 1.75
C TYR A 85 -2.42 1.06 1.91
N GLN A 86 -1.14 0.87 2.23
CA GLN A 86 -0.16 1.95 2.29
C GLN A 86 0.60 2.01 0.96
N VAL A 87 0.81 3.23 0.47
CA VAL A 87 1.65 3.47 -0.72
C VAL A 87 3.09 3.63 -0.26
N SER A 88 4.00 2.92 -0.92
CA SER A 88 5.43 2.96 -0.57
C SER A 88 6.26 3.81 -1.53
N SER A 89 5.90 3.79 -2.81
CA SER A 89 6.55 4.54 -3.87
C SER A 89 5.62 4.66 -5.08
N CYS A 90 5.85 5.67 -5.90
CA CYS A 90 5.19 5.84 -7.19
C CYS A 90 6.21 6.27 -8.24
N TRP A 91 6.12 5.73 -9.45
CA TRP A 91 6.98 6.11 -10.57
C TRP A 91 6.15 6.46 -11.81
N PRO A 92 6.58 7.44 -12.61
CA PRO A 92 5.86 7.85 -13.80
C PRO A 92 5.86 6.73 -14.85
N VAL A 93 4.75 6.60 -15.56
CA VAL A 93 4.61 5.68 -16.70
C VAL A 93 4.57 6.49 -17.98
N SER A 94 5.27 6.00 -19.01
CA SER A 94 5.34 6.61 -20.35
C SER A 94 3.95 6.81 -20.96
N ARG A 95 3.78 7.90 -21.72
CA ARG A 95 2.49 8.34 -22.24
C ARG A 95 2.54 8.71 -23.71
N ILE A 96 1.34 8.69 -24.31
CA ILE A 96 1.08 9.29 -25.63
C ILE A 96 0.92 10.81 -25.49
N GLN A 97 0.16 11.29 -24.48
CA GLN A 97 0.05 12.72 -24.13
C GLN A 97 0.93 13.02 -22.91
N ARG A 98 1.91 13.90 -23.07
CA ARG A 98 2.92 14.17 -22.02
C ARG A 98 2.32 14.92 -20.84
N GLU A 99 1.33 15.75 -21.10
CA GLU A 99 0.72 16.71 -20.18
C GLU A 99 -0.11 16.04 -19.07
N LEU A 100 -0.59 14.80 -19.22
CA LEU A 100 -1.50 14.17 -18.26
C LEU A 100 -0.85 13.02 -17.48
N PRO A 101 -0.48 13.19 -16.20
CA PRO A 101 0.22 12.19 -15.38
C PRO A 101 -0.43 10.81 -15.35
N ASN A 102 0.42 9.79 -15.40
CA ASN A 102 0.13 8.41 -15.05
C ASN A 102 1.26 7.92 -14.15
N PHE A 103 0.90 7.29 -13.05
CA PHE A 103 1.86 6.71 -12.11
C PHE A 103 1.52 5.25 -11.85
N THR A 104 2.54 4.41 -11.72
CA THR A 104 2.39 3.12 -11.07
C THR A 104 2.87 3.28 -9.64
N CYS A 105 2.03 2.94 -8.67
CA CYS A 105 2.33 3.05 -7.25
C CYS A 105 2.40 1.67 -6.62
N ARG A 106 3.47 1.37 -5.88
CA ARG A 106 3.63 0.12 -5.12
C ARG A 106 2.92 0.21 -3.78
N ILE A 107 2.14 -0.82 -3.47
CA ILE A 107 1.26 -0.85 -2.32
C ILE A 107 1.53 -2.06 -1.43
N TYR A 108 1.26 -1.86 -0.14
CA TYR A 108 1.38 -2.89 0.88
C TYR A 108 0.12 -2.90 1.74
N GLN A 109 -0.23 -4.06 2.30
CA GLN A 109 -1.29 -4.14 3.30
C GLN A 109 -0.87 -3.40 4.57
N GLY A 110 -1.72 -2.50 5.08
CA GLY A 110 -1.33 -1.59 6.16
C GLY A 110 -1.01 -2.27 7.50
N GLN A 111 -1.72 -3.36 7.86
CA GLN A 111 -1.49 -4.07 9.12
C GLN A 111 -0.35 -5.10 9.04
N SER A 112 -0.35 -5.92 7.99
CA SER A 112 0.63 -7.01 7.83
C SER A 112 1.93 -6.56 7.17
N GLY A 113 1.95 -5.39 6.51
CA GLY A 113 3.07 -4.94 5.69
C GLY A 113 3.33 -5.83 4.46
N ALA A 114 2.43 -6.78 4.16
CA ALA A 114 2.58 -7.71 3.05
C ALA A 114 2.48 -6.98 1.71
N ASP A 115 3.31 -7.38 0.74
CA ASP A 115 3.29 -6.82 -0.61
C ASP A 115 1.92 -7.06 -1.26
N ALA A 116 1.24 -5.97 -1.64
CA ALA A 116 -0.05 -5.99 -2.30
C ALA A 116 0.06 -5.69 -3.80
N GLY A 117 1.28 -5.56 -4.32
CA GLY A 117 1.57 -5.30 -5.73
C GLY A 117 1.57 -3.82 -6.05
N SER A 118 0.98 -3.45 -7.18
CA SER A 118 0.95 -2.07 -7.65
C SER A 118 -0.39 -1.68 -8.26
N VAL A 119 -0.68 -0.39 -8.18
CA VAL A 119 -1.87 0.24 -8.77
C VAL A 119 -1.47 1.27 -9.81
N LEU A 120 -2.28 1.40 -10.85
CA LEU A 120 -2.09 2.38 -11.90
C LEU A 120 -3.00 3.58 -11.64
N VAL A 121 -2.39 4.72 -11.31
CA VAL A 121 -3.07 5.99 -11.05
C VAL A 121 -3.07 6.80 -12.34
N LYS A 122 -4.25 7.26 -12.79
CA LYS A 122 -4.45 7.99 -14.05
C LYS A 122 -5.37 9.19 -13.86
N GLY A 123 -5.47 10.02 -14.90
CA GLY A 123 -6.47 11.09 -15.01
C GLY A 123 -6.34 12.14 -13.90
N GLY A 124 -7.48 12.69 -13.45
CA GLY A 124 -7.49 13.73 -12.41
C GLY A 124 -6.85 13.31 -11.08
N THR A 125 -6.97 12.02 -10.70
CA THR A 125 -6.29 11.47 -9.52
C THR A 125 -4.77 11.57 -9.65
N ALA A 126 -4.25 11.26 -10.84
CA ALA A 126 -2.81 11.35 -11.11
C ALA A 126 -2.32 12.81 -11.16
N VAL A 127 -3.14 13.74 -11.66
CA VAL A 127 -2.80 15.18 -11.65
C VAL A 127 -2.62 15.68 -10.21
N ARG A 128 -3.58 15.36 -9.33
CA ARG A 128 -3.50 15.72 -7.92
C ARG A 128 -2.33 15.03 -7.20
N LEU A 129 -2.06 13.77 -7.53
CA LEU A 129 -0.90 13.05 -7.01
C LEU A 129 0.40 13.71 -7.45
N ALA A 130 0.53 14.10 -8.72
CA ALA A 130 1.73 14.75 -9.24
C ALA A 130 2.05 16.06 -8.48
N GLN A 131 1.02 16.86 -8.18
CA GLN A 131 1.16 18.07 -7.38
C GLN A 131 1.72 17.78 -5.98
N ILE A 132 1.30 16.69 -5.33
CA ILE A 132 1.83 16.25 -4.03
C ILE A 132 3.27 15.75 -4.15
N LEU A 133 3.60 15.06 -5.25
CA LEU A 133 4.96 14.58 -5.52
C LEU A 133 5.93 15.71 -5.94
N GLY A 134 5.46 16.95 -6.04
CA GLY A 134 6.29 18.09 -6.43
C GLY A 134 6.61 18.15 -7.92
N ASP A 135 5.78 17.53 -8.77
CA ASP A 135 5.94 17.58 -10.22
C ASP A 135 5.71 19.01 -10.72
N ARG A 136 6.81 19.67 -11.12
CA ARG A 136 6.80 21.07 -11.55
C ARG A 136 5.91 21.29 -12.77
N ASP A 137 5.93 20.37 -13.73
CA ASP A 137 5.14 20.51 -14.95
C ASP A 137 3.67 20.57 -14.59
N GLN A 138 3.20 19.77 -13.62
CA GLN A 138 1.81 19.74 -13.18
C GLN A 138 1.41 20.88 -12.25
N ILE A 139 2.35 21.39 -11.46
CA ILE A 139 2.12 22.57 -10.60
C ILE A 139 2.01 23.83 -11.46
N GLU A 140 2.84 23.95 -12.49
CA GLU A 140 2.88 25.11 -13.38
C GLU A 140 1.87 24.96 -14.55
N TYR A 141 1.31 23.77 -14.77
CA TYR A 141 0.36 23.51 -15.85
C TYR A 141 -0.92 24.33 -15.68
N ARG A 142 -1.11 25.30 -16.58
CA ARG A 142 -2.41 25.93 -16.79
C ARG A 142 -3.23 25.05 -17.72
N TRP A 143 -4.35 24.54 -17.22
CA TRP A 143 -5.30 23.77 -18.02
C TRP A 143 -5.70 24.59 -19.24
N LYS A 144 -5.33 24.09 -20.42
CA LYS A 144 -5.85 24.61 -21.69
C LYS A 144 -7.00 23.69 -22.10
N PRO A 145 -8.16 24.24 -22.48
CA PRO A 145 -9.24 23.45 -23.04
C PRO A 145 -8.70 22.60 -24.18
N ASP A 146 -9.10 21.33 -24.22
CA ASP A 146 -8.76 20.48 -25.36
C ASP A 146 -9.28 21.14 -26.65
N ARG A 147 -8.52 21.09 -27.74
CA ARG A 147 -8.95 21.59 -29.05
C ARG A 147 -10.22 20.89 -29.53
N TRP A 148 -10.49 19.69 -29.04
CA TRP A 148 -11.74 18.96 -29.30
C TRP A 148 -12.78 19.11 -28.18
N SER A 149 -12.49 19.87 -27.11
CA SER A 149 -13.49 20.15 -26.09
C SER A 149 -14.63 20.99 -26.68
N ARG A 150 -15.86 20.50 -26.51
CA ARG A 150 -17.08 21.22 -26.91
C ARG A 150 -17.62 22.11 -25.80
N LEU A 151 -17.00 22.06 -24.63
CA LEU A 151 -17.33 22.93 -23.50
C LEU A 151 -16.65 24.28 -23.77
N LYS A 152 -17.47 25.31 -23.97
CA LYS A 152 -17.01 26.70 -23.95
C LYS A 152 -17.04 27.16 -22.50
N ASP A 153 -15.97 27.83 -22.07
CA ASP A 153 -15.88 28.49 -20.76
C ASP A 153 -16.98 29.55 -20.59
#